data_AF-A0A7C2BK42-F1
#
_entry.id   AF-A0A7C2BK42-F1
#
_cell.length_a   1.000
_cell.length_b   1.000
_cell.length_c   1.000
_cell.angle_alpha   90.00
_cell.angle_beta   90.00
_cell.angle_gamma   90.00
#
_symmetry.space_group_name_H-M   'P 1'
#
loop_
_entity.id
_entity.type
_entity.pdbx_description
1 polymer ?
#
loop_
_entity_poly.entity_id
_entity_poly.type
_entity_poly.pdbx_seq_one_letter_code
_entity_poly.pdbx_strand_id
1 'polypeptide(L)'
;MWIYDELYSCPKTILIGKTPIGKYSGLLTLSLGNFRANVLRKGGDWFLFHNIPGELNPDETVYACFQVARGLLHEMKGLEKVIAASMFYGGLTFFVELESKQSLFNMEPVNTDVFRFYINPKGERNVKESSFEQLSLFTLSMREGWADLMRESCAEIGKVTGGFCAISTNVGELIVSTEEISEKGFLRVFPDNAPLRHVVKV
;
A
#
# COMPACT_ATOMS: atom_id res chain seq x y z
N MET A 1 15.71 6.35 -27.66
CA MET A 1 14.53 5.95 -28.44
C MET A 1 13.84 4.86 -27.65
N TRP A 2 12.61 5.07 -27.21
CA TRP A 2 11.87 4.08 -26.42
C TRP A 2 11.40 2.94 -27.31
N ILE A 3 11.41 1.71 -26.80
CA ILE A 3 11.08 0.49 -27.56
C ILE A 3 9.55 0.22 -27.57
N TYR A 4 8.79 0.90 -26.71
CA TYR A 4 7.38 0.65 -26.41
C TYR A 4 6.54 1.93 -26.58
N ASP A 5 5.26 1.75 -26.87
CA ASP A 5 4.27 2.83 -27.07
C ASP A 5 3.66 3.31 -25.75
N GLU A 6 3.55 2.43 -24.74
CA GLU A 6 2.98 2.76 -23.43
C GLU A 6 3.69 1.96 -22.32
N LEU A 7 3.92 2.57 -21.15
CA LEU A 7 4.44 1.91 -19.94
C LEU A 7 3.61 2.28 -18.70
N TYR A 8 2.98 1.27 -18.11
CA TYR A 8 2.28 1.38 -16.84
C TYR A 8 3.12 0.69 -15.77
N SER A 9 3.56 1.43 -14.75
CA SER A 9 4.40 0.89 -13.66
C SER A 9 3.70 1.03 -12.32
N CYS A 10 3.01 -0.02 -11.90
CA CYS A 10 2.12 -0.04 -10.76
C CYS A 10 2.82 -0.61 -9.51
N PRO A 11 2.78 0.08 -8.36
CA PRO A 11 3.30 -0.45 -7.11
C PRO A 11 2.47 -1.63 -6.60
N LYS A 12 3.08 -2.50 -5.79
CA LYS A 12 2.33 -3.37 -4.88
C LYS A 12 1.73 -2.49 -3.78
N THR A 13 0.42 -2.54 -3.61
CA THR A 13 -0.26 -1.92 -2.47
C THR A 13 -0.61 -2.97 -1.43
N ILE A 14 -0.45 -2.61 -0.16
CA ILE A 14 -0.95 -3.37 0.98
C ILE A 14 -2.08 -2.61 1.69
N LEU A 15 -3.05 -3.34 2.21
CA LEU A 15 -4.11 -2.81 3.07
C LEU A 15 -3.69 -2.96 4.54
N ILE A 16 -3.54 -1.83 5.22
CA ILE A 16 -3.06 -1.75 6.61
C ILE A 16 -4.22 -1.85 7.61
N GLY A 17 -5.32 -1.15 7.32
CA GLY A 17 -6.42 -1.05 8.29
C GLY A 17 -7.75 -0.66 7.67
N LYS A 18 -8.81 -0.93 8.44
CA LYS A 18 -10.19 -0.55 8.15
C LYS A 18 -10.72 0.32 9.29
N THR A 19 -11.67 1.21 9.00
CA THR A 19 -12.43 1.92 10.04
C THR A 19 -13.83 2.25 9.55
N PRO A 20 -14.82 2.32 10.44
CA PRO A 20 -16.07 2.99 10.14
C PRO A 20 -15.88 4.52 10.10
N ILE A 21 -16.52 5.20 9.14
CA ILE A 21 -16.66 6.66 9.08
C ILE A 21 -18.14 6.97 8.84
N GLY A 22 -18.89 7.18 9.92
CA GLY A 22 -20.35 7.24 9.85
C GLY A 22 -20.92 5.93 9.31
N LYS A 23 -21.66 5.99 8.20
CA LYS A 23 -22.20 4.81 7.50
C LYS A 23 -21.25 4.20 6.44
N TYR A 24 -20.07 4.79 6.26
CA TYR A 24 -19.13 4.43 5.20
C TYR A 24 -17.94 3.63 5.75
N SER A 25 -17.28 2.89 4.86
CA SER A 25 -16.05 2.18 5.19
C SER A 25 -14.83 3.01 4.76
N GLY A 26 -13.89 3.18 5.69
CA GLY A 26 -12.58 3.78 5.48
C GLY A 26 -11.50 2.71 5.37
N LEU A 27 -10.56 2.91 4.45
CA LEU A 27 -9.49 1.96 4.13
C LEU A 27 -8.14 2.68 4.12
N LEU A 28 -7.20 2.22 4.94
CA LEU A 28 -5.82 2.72 4.95
C LEU A 28 -4.91 1.78 4.18
N THR A 29 -4.23 2.31 3.18
CA THR A 29 -3.33 1.56 2.30
C THR A 29 -1.92 2.14 2.30
N LEU A 30 -0.95 1.33 1.91
CA LEU A 30 0.43 1.75 1.68
C LEU A 30 0.94 1.15 0.37
N SER A 31 1.42 2.02 -0.52
CA SER A 31 2.07 1.62 -1.77
C SER A 31 3.57 1.36 -1.54
N LEU A 32 4.07 0.25 -2.08
CA LEU A 32 5.47 -0.18 -1.95
C LEU A 32 6.25 0.19 -3.21
N GLY A 33 7.34 0.93 -3.04
CA GLY A 33 8.15 1.48 -4.15
C GLY A 33 9.08 0.47 -4.81
N ASN A 34 9.53 -0.55 -4.07
CA ASN A 34 10.49 -1.55 -4.56
C ASN A 34 9.85 -2.79 -5.20
N PHE A 35 8.52 -2.94 -5.14
CA PHE A 35 7.79 -4.06 -5.74
C PHE A 35 6.73 -3.55 -6.69
N ARG A 36 6.82 -3.92 -7.97
CA ARG A 36 6.02 -3.33 -9.03
C ARG A 36 5.63 -4.37 -10.08
N ALA A 37 4.46 -4.14 -10.67
CA ALA A 37 4.03 -4.75 -11.92
C ALA A 37 4.18 -3.70 -13.04
N ASN A 38 4.75 -4.12 -14.16
CA ASN A 38 4.96 -3.29 -15.35
C ASN A 38 4.19 -3.89 -16.51
N VAL A 39 3.29 -3.08 -17.08
CA VAL A 39 2.54 -3.42 -18.29
C VAL A 39 3.04 -2.53 -19.42
N LEU A 40 3.54 -3.17 -20.47
CA LEU A 40 4.12 -2.53 -21.64
C LEU A 40 3.22 -2.79 -22.85
N ARG A 41 3.08 -1.80 -23.73
CA ARG A 41 2.39 -1.95 -25.00
C ARG A 41 3.31 -1.67 -26.17
N LYS A 42 3.30 -2.51 -27.20
CA LYS A 42 4.03 -2.29 -28.45
C LYS A 42 3.28 -2.87 -29.63
N GLY A 43 2.93 -2.05 -30.61
CA GLY A 43 2.30 -2.53 -31.85
C GLY A 43 0.97 -3.27 -31.64
N GLY A 44 0.27 -2.99 -30.54
CA GLY A 44 -0.96 -3.68 -30.14
C GLY A 44 -0.77 -4.85 -29.18
N ASP A 45 0.44 -5.38 -29.06
CA ASP A 45 0.78 -6.45 -28.13
C ASP A 45 1.02 -5.90 -26.71
N TRP A 46 0.62 -6.69 -25.72
CA TRP A 46 0.78 -6.39 -24.30
C TRP A 46 1.80 -7.33 -23.67
N PHE A 47 2.73 -6.77 -22.91
CA PHE A 47 3.73 -7.52 -22.16
C PHE A 47 3.64 -7.17 -20.67
N LEU A 48 3.81 -8.17 -19.81
CA LEU A 48 3.72 -8.04 -18.37
C LEU A 48 5.01 -8.55 -17.71
N PHE A 49 5.57 -7.75 -16.83
CA PHE A 49 6.73 -8.12 -16.01
C PHE A 49 6.50 -7.64 -14.57
N HIS A 50 6.86 -8.44 -13.57
CA HIS A 50 6.85 -7.99 -12.17
C HIS A 50 8.07 -8.49 -11.42
N ASN A 51 8.45 -7.74 -10.38
CA ASN A 51 9.48 -8.16 -9.41
C ASN A 51 8.88 -8.44 -8.01
N ILE A 52 7.55 -8.55 -7.92
CA ILE A 52 6.83 -8.84 -6.67
C ILE A 52 7.08 -10.31 -6.27
N PRO A 53 7.60 -10.58 -5.06
CA PRO A 53 7.76 -11.95 -4.55
C PRO A 53 6.44 -12.71 -4.45
N GLY A 54 6.48 -14.03 -4.67
CA GLY A 54 5.28 -14.88 -4.63
C GLY A 54 4.54 -14.82 -3.29
N GLU A 55 5.29 -14.65 -2.20
CA GLU A 55 4.77 -14.54 -0.84
C GLU A 55 3.85 -13.33 -0.63
N LEU A 56 4.02 -12.28 -1.43
CA LEU A 56 3.22 -11.05 -1.40
C LEU A 56 2.00 -11.09 -2.32
N ASN A 57 1.71 -12.22 -2.95
CA ASN A 57 0.61 -12.40 -3.89
C ASN A 57 0.67 -11.37 -5.05
N PRO A 58 1.48 -11.64 -6.10
CA PRO A 58 1.62 -10.75 -7.24
C PRO A 58 0.33 -10.62 -8.08
N ASP A 59 -0.52 -11.64 -8.10
CA ASP A 59 -1.67 -11.76 -9.01
C ASP A 59 -2.63 -10.58 -8.89
N GLU A 60 -2.94 -10.16 -7.66
CA GLU A 60 -3.82 -9.02 -7.38
C GLU A 60 -3.29 -7.71 -7.97
N THR A 61 -1.99 -7.46 -7.81
CA THR A 61 -1.33 -6.24 -8.32
C THR A 61 -1.17 -6.27 -9.82
N VAL A 62 -0.83 -7.44 -10.38
CA VAL A 62 -0.75 -7.66 -11.82
C VAL A 62 -2.11 -7.40 -12.46
N TYR A 63 -3.17 -8.01 -11.92
CA TYR A 63 -4.52 -7.84 -12.42
C TYR A 63 -4.95 -6.37 -12.37
N ALA A 64 -4.83 -5.72 -11.21
CA ALA A 64 -5.16 -4.30 -11.05
C ALA A 64 -4.37 -3.40 -12.01
N CYS A 65 -3.06 -3.65 -12.18
CA CYS A 65 -2.23 -2.87 -13.11
C CYS A 65 -2.69 -3.03 -14.56
N PHE A 66 -3.09 -4.24 -14.95
CA PHE A 66 -3.60 -4.51 -16.29
C PHE A 66 -4.96 -3.86 -16.55
N GLN A 67 -5.85 -3.82 -15.55
CA GLN A 67 -7.12 -3.09 -15.63
C GLN A 67 -6.89 -1.59 -15.77
N VAL A 68 -5.94 -1.03 -15.02
CA VAL A 68 -5.51 0.37 -15.17
C VAL A 68 -4.98 0.62 -16.59
N ALA A 69 -4.13 -0.28 -17.10
CA ALA A 69 -3.56 -0.18 -18.44
C ALA A 69 -4.61 -0.16 -19.55
N ARG A 70 -5.72 -0.89 -19.36
CA ARG A 70 -6.85 -0.94 -20.31
C ARG A 70 -7.89 0.16 -20.11
N GLY A 71 -7.76 1.01 -19.08
CA GLY A 71 -8.76 2.03 -18.76
C GLY A 71 -10.05 1.47 -18.12
N LEU A 72 -10.00 0.27 -17.56
CA LEU A 72 -11.15 -0.48 -17.02
C LEU A 72 -11.31 -0.34 -15.50
N LEU A 73 -10.65 0.65 -14.88
CA LEU A 73 -10.76 0.91 -13.43
C LEU A 73 -12.21 1.11 -12.96
N HIS A 74 -13.07 1.67 -13.82
CA HIS A 74 -14.46 1.94 -13.51
C HIS A 74 -15.31 0.66 -13.37
N GLU A 75 -14.86 -0.46 -13.95
CA GLU A 75 -15.54 -1.78 -13.85
C GLU A 75 -15.20 -2.52 -12.55
N MET A 76 -14.07 -2.16 -11.91
CA MET A 76 -13.61 -2.76 -10.67
C MET A 76 -14.50 -2.36 -9.49
N LYS A 77 -14.59 -3.25 -8.48
CA LYS A 77 -15.41 -3.04 -7.27
C LYS A 77 -14.66 -3.45 -6.01
N GLY A 78 -15.13 -2.96 -4.86
CA GLY A 78 -14.59 -3.32 -3.54
C GLY A 78 -13.08 -3.09 -3.41
N LEU A 79 -12.40 -4.04 -2.79
CA LEU A 79 -10.96 -3.95 -2.47
C LEU A 79 -10.08 -3.82 -3.72
N GLU A 80 -10.41 -4.52 -4.81
CA GLU A 80 -9.61 -4.47 -6.04
C GLU A 80 -9.56 -3.05 -6.61
N LYS A 81 -10.69 -2.33 -6.56
CA LYS A 81 -10.78 -0.93 -6.99
C LYS A 81 -9.92 -0.03 -6.11
N VAL A 82 -9.88 -0.27 -4.80
CA VAL A 82 -9.06 0.50 -3.85
C VAL A 82 -7.59 0.29 -4.14
N ILE A 83 -7.18 -0.95 -4.37
CA ILE A 83 -5.80 -1.29 -4.74
C ILE A 83 -5.44 -0.61 -6.05
N ALA A 84 -6.28 -0.72 -7.08
CA ALA A 84 -6.02 -0.08 -8.36
C ALA A 84 -5.99 1.47 -8.26
N ALA A 85 -6.87 2.07 -7.46
CA ALA A 85 -6.89 3.51 -7.22
C ALA A 85 -5.65 3.97 -6.42
N SER A 86 -5.21 3.19 -5.42
CA SER A 86 -4.02 3.49 -4.62
C SER A 86 -2.73 3.51 -5.43
N MET A 87 -2.68 2.84 -6.60
CA MET A 87 -1.51 2.85 -7.48
C MET A 87 -1.19 4.25 -8.03
N PHE A 88 -2.16 5.16 -8.02
CA PHE A 88 -1.98 6.56 -8.44
C PHE A 88 -1.44 7.46 -7.32
N TYR A 89 -1.41 6.97 -6.08
CA TYR A 89 -1.05 7.74 -4.90
C TYR A 89 0.11 7.09 -4.16
N GLY A 90 0.91 7.92 -3.49
CA GLY A 90 2.00 7.49 -2.63
C GLY A 90 1.68 7.68 -1.15
N GLY A 91 2.61 7.21 -0.33
CA GLY A 91 2.56 7.27 1.11
C GLY A 91 1.47 6.38 1.69
N LEU A 92 1.01 6.78 2.87
CA LEU A 92 -0.19 6.24 3.49
C LEU A 92 -1.40 6.91 2.85
N THR A 93 -2.24 6.11 2.20
CA THR A 93 -3.41 6.63 1.48
C THR A 93 -4.68 6.12 2.12
N PHE A 94 -5.55 7.07 2.48
CA PHE A 94 -6.83 6.84 3.12
C PHE A 94 -7.96 7.00 2.10
N PHE A 95 -8.72 5.93 1.89
CA PHE A 95 -9.89 5.91 1.01
C PHE A 95 -11.18 5.81 1.81
N VAL A 96 -12.26 6.38 1.27
CA VAL A 96 -13.62 6.21 1.78
C VAL A 96 -14.50 5.62 0.68
N GLU A 97 -15.22 4.56 1.02
CA GLU A 97 -16.20 3.94 0.13
C GLU A 97 -17.57 4.63 0.23
N LEU A 98 -17.91 5.39 -0.82
CA LEU A 98 -19.16 6.14 -0.96
C LEU A 98 -20.00 5.53 -2.08
N GLU A 99 -21.08 4.81 -1.75
CA GLU A 99 -22.08 4.36 -2.75
C GLU A 99 -21.45 3.67 -3.98
N SER A 100 -20.49 2.75 -3.76
CA SER A 100 -19.69 2.05 -4.80
C SER A 100 -18.57 2.86 -5.48
N LYS A 101 -18.34 4.10 -5.04
CA LYS A 101 -17.19 4.92 -5.40
C LYS A 101 -16.14 4.85 -4.30
N GLN A 102 -14.88 4.82 -4.70
CA GLN A 102 -13.75 4.90 -3.79
C GLN A 102 -13.17 6.30 -3.95
N SER A 103 -13.26 7.10 -2.90
CA SER A 103 -12.79 8.48 -2.91
C SER A 103 -11.55 8.59 -2.04
N LEU A 104 -10.50 9.22 -2.58
CA LEU A 104 -9.35 9.62 -1.79
C LEU A 104 -9.80 10.62 -0.73
N PHE A 105 -9.54 10.32 0.53
CA PHE A 105 -9.83 11.20 1.66
C PHE A 105 -8.58 11.93 2.14
N ASN A 106 -7.47 11.20 2.31
CA ASN A 106 -6.17 11.77 2.67
C ASN A 106 -5.02 10.95 2.06
N MET A 107 -3.89 11.59 1.80
CA MET A 107 -2.63 10.94 1.48
C MET A 107 -1.49 11.65 2.22
N GLU A 108 -0.66 10.88 2.92
CA GLU A 108 0.42 11.43 3.74
C GLU A 108 1.72 10.69 3.43
N PRO A 109 2.83 11.39 3.16
CA PRO A 109 4.12 10.73 3.04
C PRO A 109 4.54 10.13 4.38
N VAL A 110 5.41 9.14 4.31
CA VAL A 110 5.95 8.47 5.49
C VAL A 110 7.41 8.88 5.72
N ASN A 111 7.79 9.19 6.96
CA ASN A 111 9.16 9.55 7.30
C ASN A 111 10.08 8.32 7.27
N THR A 112 10.73 8.10 6.12
CA THR A 112 11.67 6.98 5.91
C THR A 112 13.06 7.23 6.48
N ASP A 113 13.34 8.43 6.98
CA ASP A 113 14.61 8.73 7.67
C ASP A 113 14.56 8.20 9.11
N VAL A 114 13.37 8.19 9.72
CA VAL A 114 13.13 7.66 11.06
C VAL A 114 12.70 6.20 11.01
N PHE A 115 11.75 5.87 10.15
CA PHE A 115 11.12 4.55 10.13
C PHE A 115 11.63 3.66 9.00
N ARG A 116 11.77 2.38 9.31
CA ARG A 116 12.14 1.30 8.40
C ARG A 116 10.99 0.29 8.36
N PHE A 117 10.75 -0.25 7.17
CA PHE A 117 9.57 -1.07 6.89
C PHE A 117 9.97 -2.45 6.40
N TYR A 118 9.26 -3.45 6.93
CA TYR A 118 9.42 -4.83 6.51
C TYR A 118 8.05 -5.49 6.41
N ILE A 119 7.95 -6.51 5.57
CA ILE A 119 6.82 -7.43 5.58
C ILE A 119 7.31 -8.77 6.13
N ASN A 120 6.63 -9.28 7.16
CA ASN A 120 6.69 -10.68 7.53
C ASN A 120 5.57 -11.44 6.79
N PRO A 121 5.85 -12.13 5.67
CA PRO A 121 4.81 -12.78 4.88
C PRO A 121 4.18 -13.99 5.57
N LYS A 122 4.82 -14.52 6.61
CA LYS A 122 4.32 -15.63 7.46
C LYS A 122 3.45 -15.14 8.61
N GLY A 123 3.39 -13.83 8.83
CA GLY A 123 2.55 -13.20 9.85
C GLY A 123 1.05 -13.31 9.54
N GLU A 124 0.23 -12.84 10.46
CA GLU A 124 -1.22 -12.80 10.33
C GLU A 124 -1.67 -12.00 9.09
N ARG A 125 -2.59 -12.57 8.30
CA ARG A 125 -3.15 -11.95 7.08
C ARG A 125 -4.57 -11.42 7.27
N ASN A 126 -4.85 -10.87 8.46
CA ASN A 126 -6.17 -10.38 8.82
C ASN A 126 -6.12 -8.87 9.06
N VAL A 127 -6.71 -8.10 8.15
CA VAL A 127 -6.74 -6.63 8.27
C VAL A 127 -7.68 -6.24 9.40
N LYS A 128 -7.12 -5.62 10.44
CA LYS A 128 -7.86 -5.20 11.64
C LYS A 128 -8.73 -3.98 11.33
N GLU A 129 -9.90 -3.94 11.97
CA GLU A 129 -10.70 -2.72 12.07
C GLU A 129 -10.29 -1.93 13.31
N SER A 130 -10.06 -0.64 13.14
CA SER A 130 -9.62 0.29 14.19
C SER A 130 -10.45 1.57 14.10
N SER A 131 -10.41 2.41 15.13
CA SER A 131 -11.08 3.71 15.05
C SER A 131 -10.35 4.65 14.09
N PHE A 132 -11.11 5.57 13.48
CA PHE A 132 -10.57 6.58 12.58
C PHE A 132 -9.54 7.46 13.28
N GLU A 133 -9.77 7.78 14.56
CA GLU A 133 -8.84 8.51 15.41
C GLU A 133 -7.49 7.79 15.52
N GLN A 134 -7.49 6.50 15.84
CA GLN A 134 -6.25 5.72 15.98
C GLN A 134 -5.49 5.59 14.67
N LEU A 135 -6.18 5.35 13.55
CA LEU A 135 -5.54 5.34 12.23
C LEU A 135 -5.00 6.72 11.82
N SER A 136 -5.66 7.80 12.23
CA SER A 136 -5.21 9.17 11.96
C SER A 136 -3.98 9.52 12.79
N LEU A 137 -3.95 9.15 14.07
CA LEU A 137 -2.78 9.32 14.94
C LEU A 137 -1.59 8.50 14.45
N PHE A 138 -1.83 7.26 14.02
CA PHE A 138 -0.80 6.45 13.38
C PHE A 138 -0.26 7.15 12.13
N THR A 139 -1.12 7.55 11.20
CA THR A 139 -0.71 8.23 9.96
C THR A 139 0.09 9.52 10.23
N LEU A 140 -0.36 10.33 11.19
CA LEU A 140 0.34 11.53 11.63
C LEU A 140 1.73 11.20 12.21
N SER A 141 1.81 10.20 13.10
CA SER A 141 3.08 9.78 13.70
C SER A 141 4.09 9.31 12.65
N MET A 142 3.60 8.57 11.64
CA MET A 142 4.40 8.06 10.54
C MET A 142 4.94 9.18 9.66
N ARG A 143 4.15 10.23 9.41
CA ARG A 143 4.56 11.41 8.64
C ARG A 143 5.59 12.26 9.36
N GLU A 144 5.35 12.54 10.64
CA GLU A 144 6.19 13.46 11.41
C GLU A 144 7.47 12.79 11.95
N GLY A 145 7.55 11.46 11.95
CA GLY A 145 8.67 10.74 12.55
C GLY A 145 8.57 10.59 14.07
N TRP A 146 7.36 10.66 14.65
CA TRP A 146 7.16 10.60 16.10
C TRP A 146 7.10 9.14 16.58
N ALA A 147 8.25 8.58 16.92
CA ALA A 147 8.38 7.18 17.30
C ALA A 147 7.54 6.75 18.51
N ASP A 148 7.41 7.61 19.53
CA ASP A 148 6.59 7.30 20.71
C ASP A 148 5.10 7.23 20.37
N LEU A 149 4.57 8.23 19.65
CA LEU A 149 3.17 8.21 19.20
C LEU A 149 2.90 7.05 18.24
N MET A 150 3.86 6.69 17.39
CA MET A 150 3.76 5.53 16.51
C MET A 150 3.60 4.24 17.33
N ARG A 151 4.38 4.06 18.40
CA ARG A 151 4.26 2.89 19.29
C ARG A 151 2.94 2.86 20.05
N GLU A 152 2.49 4.00 20.57
CA GLU A 152 1.22 4.12 21.28
C GLU A 152 0.03 3.78 20.38
N SER A 153 -0.04 4.41 19.20
CA SER A 153 -1.11 4.12 18.23
C SER A 153 -1.03 2.68 17.68
N CYS A 154 0.18 2.13 17.55
CA CYS A 154 0.37 0.74 17.13
C CYS A 154 -0.25 -0.28 18.09
N ALA A 155 -0.27 -0.02 19.40
CA ALA A 155 -0.86 -0.94 20.37
C ALA A 155 -2.35 -1.21 20.10
N GLU A 156 -3.06 -0.23 19.53
CA GLU A 156 -4.47 -0.32 19.18
C GLU A 156 -4.69 -0.92 17.78
N ILE A 157 -3.85 -0.60 16.80
CA ILE A 157 -4.02 -1.05 15.41
C ILE A 157 -3.33 -2.39 15.10
N GLY A 158 -2.39 -2.80 15.95
CA GLY A 158 -1.53 -3.96 15.75
C GLY A 158 -1.02 -4.52 17.08
N LYS A 159 0.28 -4.80 17.15
CA LYS A 159 0.99 -5.30 18.33
C LYS A 159 2.36 -4.64 18.40
N VAL A 160 2.82 -4.31 19.60
CA VAL A 160 4.21 -3.87 19.84
C VAL A 160 5.01 -5.07 20.36
N THR A 161 6.00 -5.53 19.61
CA THR A 161 6.86 -6.66 19.99
C THR A 161 8.32 -6.27 19.79
N GLY A 162 9.19 -6.52 20.77
CA GLY A 162 10.64 -6.29 20.60
C GLY A 162 11.03 -4.87 20.17
N GLY A 163 10.25 -3.85 20.52
CA GLY A 163 10.52 -2.45 20.17
C GLY A 163 10.02 -2.00 18.79
N PHE A 164 9.47 -2.90 17.98
CA PHE A 164 8.85 -2.59 16.69
C PHE A 164 7.33 -2.75 16.73
N CYS A 165 6.66 -2.05 15.83
CA CYS A 165 5.24 -2.15 15.59
C CYS A 165 4.96 -3.22 14.52
N ALA A 166 4.04 -4.14 14.79
CA ALA A 166 3.60 -5.16 13.85
C ALA A 166 2.09 -5.02 13.59
N ILE A 167 1.70 -4.84 12.33
CA ILE A 167 0.32 -4.61 11.92
C ILE A 167 -0.09 -5.68 10.92
N SER A 168 -1.15 -6.44 11.21
CA SER A 168 -1.68 -7.46 10.31
C SER A 168 -2.29 -6.80 9.05
N THR A 169 -1.88 -7.26 7.87
CA THR A 169 -2.27 -6.71 6.55
C THR A 169 -2.89 -7.79 5.66
N ASN A 170 -3.25 -7.46 4.42
CA ASN A 170 -3.71 -8.46 3.43
C ASN A 170 -2.59 -9.39 2.92
N VAL A 171 -1.31 -9.10 3.18
CA VAL A 171 -0.16 -9.89 2.65
C VAL A 171 0.77 -10.46 3.73
N GLY A 172 0.43 -10.28 5.01
CA GLY A 172 1.25 -10.68 6.16
C GLY A 172 1.25 -9.57 7.21
N GLU A 173 2.30 -9.48 8.01
CA GLU A 173 2.45 -8.37 8.97
C GLU A 173 3.36 -7.29 8.41
N LEU A 174 2.90 -6.04 8.45
CA LEU A 174 3.73 -4.85 8.27
C LEU A 174 4.47 -4.57 9.56
N ILE A 175 5.79 -4.60 9.49
CA ILE A 175 6.68 -4.28 10.58
C ILE A 175 7.23 -2.87 10.36
N VAL A 176 7.05 -2.01 11.36
CA VAL A 176 7.57 -0.64 11.40
C VAL A 176 8.54 -0.52 12.56
N SER A 177 9.77 -0.10 12.27
CA SER A 177 10.85 -0.01 13.26
C SER A 177 11.67 1.26 13.10
N THR A 178 12.20 1.79 14.20
CA THR A 178 13.21 2.86 14.20
C THR A 178 14.64 2.34 14.06
N GLU A 179 14.81 1.03 13.90
CA GLU A 179 16.09 0.34 13.80
C GLU A 179 16.07 -0.69 12.65
N GLU A 180 17.24 -1.08 12.16
CA GLU A 180 17.32 -2.15 11.16
C GLU A 180 17.00 -3.51 11.78
N ILE A 181 16.15 -4.29 11.12
CA ILE A 181 15.78 -5.64 11.54
C ILE A 181 16.51 -6.63 10.65
N SER A 182 17.28 -7.52 11.28
CA SER A 182 18.07 -8.56 10.60
C SER A 182 17.40 -9.94 10.63
N GLU A 183 16.08 -9.98 10.83
CA GLU A 183 15.34 -11.22 11.00
C GLU A 183 15.13 -11.97 9.68
N LYS A 184 15.46 -13.27 9.67
CA LYS A 184 15.40 -14.09 8.46
C LYS A 184 13.95 -14.28 8.00
N GLY A 185 13.69 -13.95 6.75
CA GLY A 185 12.38 -14.11 6.12
C GLY A 185 11.53 -12.84 6.13
N PHE A 186 11.99 -11.77 6.78
CA PHE A 186 11.39 -10.45 6.63
C PHE A 186 11.85 -9.84 5.31
N LEU A 187 10.91 -9.29 4.55
CA LEU A 187 11.17 -8.61 3.29
C LEU A 187 11.25 -7.12 3.56
N ARG A 188 12.42 -6.49 3.36
CA ARG A 188 12.53 -5.03 3.44
C ARG A 188 11.67 -4.40 2.35
N VAL A 189 10.84 -3.44 2.74
CA VAL A 189 9.99 -2.68 1.82
C VAL A 189 10.26 -1.19 1.96
N PHE A 190 10.01 -0.46 0.88
CA PHE A 190 10.16 0.98 0.86
C PHE A 190 8.79 1.59 0.59
N PRO A 191 8.22 2.38 1.53
CA PRO A 191 7.08 3.23 1.24
C PRO A 191 7.35 4.07 0.00
N ASP A 192 6.41 4.11 -0.92
CA ASP A 192 6.52 4.98 -2.07
C ASP A 192 5.89 6.33 -1.76
N ASN A 193 6.69 7.32 -1.40
CA ASN A 193 6.20 8.65 -1.00
C ASN A 193 5.83 9.58 -2.17
N ALA A 194 5.79 9.12 -3.43
CA ALA A 194 5.44 9.98 -4.55
C ALA A 194 3.93 10.34 -4.50
N PRO A 195 3.55 11.60 -4.23
CA PRO A 195 2.16 11.96 -3.89
C PRO A 195 1.18 11.71 -5.04
N LEU A 196 1.62 11.94 -6.28
CA LEU A 196 0.86 11.63 -7.49
C LEU A 196 1.74 10.85 -8.44
N ARG A 197 1.19 9.77 -8.99
CA ARG A 197 1.81 9.04 -10.09
C ARG A 197 1.05 9.31 -11.37
N HIS A 198 1.81 9.69 -12.39
CA HIS A 198 1.35 9.51 -13.74
C HIS A 198 1.72 8.10 -14.18
N VAL A 199 0.72 7.36 -14.65
CA VAL A 199 0.98 6.40 -15.73
C VAL A 199 1.73 7.16 -16.81
N VAL A 200 2.96 6.76 -17.10
CA VAL A 200 3.76 7.42 -18.14
C VAL A 200 3.35 6.81 -19.47
N LYS A 201 2.45 7.50 -20.18
CA LYS A 201 2.32 7.30 -21.62
C LYS A 201 3.58 7.91 -22.25
N VAL A 202 4.45 7.06 -22.78
CA VAL A 202 5.73 7.46 -23.41
C VAL A 202 5.51 7.78 -24.88
#